data_AF-A0A1Y2SUS6-F1
#
_entry.id   AF-A0A1Y2SUS6-F1
#
_cell.length_a   1.000
_cell.length_b   1.000
_cell.length_c   1.000
_cell.angle_alpha   90.00
_cell.angle_beta   90.00
_cell.angle_gamma   90.00
#
_symmetry.space_group_name_H-M   'P 1'
#
loop_
_entity.id
_entity.type
_entity.pdbx_description
1 polymer ?
#
loop_
_entity_poly.entity_id
_entity_poly.type
_entity_poly.pdbx_seq_one_letter_code
_entity_poly.pdbx_strand_id
1 'polypeptide(L)'
;MKHKTIVVVRGTPASGKSTTCNQLKEAMLAQGLTVSYLPWDTFHHFVEPRTSLTQKIIMEDTLRLLKVADDCLDAGSDLIILDGVFIYPEEIDAIHSLFTRKDIRILHYRLVAREPTLIIRNQERAIADRLPISRIKEVAQDNLWDDTLPHECLLDSSKYSPDRIVALISQAIMQQSAPVNSFANPTTSHLWRLGTVLRYPELKRFENVDLVWQKNHQQWQSNTFFDFTFTTKEEKELLSFLKQQPIFFKYLNAKSHAYCYLHNLAQQQGLQCHEESQWLAPVVNIPSKTTVTDFLTQHATRLKRSLKKARTYHTVTRYSTAGHIEQLWQDALYVDAQSWKTTQQSDMRSLNREDLQYLPGLLSKSNQYHLAVTYDDKGTPGAWSLMLNNGAGQWYAAKWGCSHQGRDMLMGINCLMSHLEMLYCPYTGLLVDLWGRENEFYDQLANEYIERLHLRITP
;
A
#
# COMPACT_ATOMS: atom_id res chain seq x y z
N MET A 1 -1.14 7.12 6.77
CA MET A 1 -1.88 6.39 7.83
C MET A 1 -0.94 6.14 9.00
N LYS A 2 -1.40 6.24 10.26
CA LYS A 2 -0.76 5.45 11.33
C LYS A 2 -1.11 4.00 10.96
N HIS A 3 -0.18 3.31 10.30
CA HIS A 3 -0.43 1.93 9.89
C HIS A 3 -0.67 1.11 11.15
N LYS A 4 -1.77 0.36 11.20
CA LYS A 4 -1.91 -0.67 12.21
C LYS A 4 -0.67 -1.55 12.11
N THR A 5 0.03 -1.70 13.22
CA THR A 5 1.33 -2.37 13.25
C THR A 5 1.28 -3.50 14.27
N ILE A 6 1.78 -4.67 13.88
CA ILE A 6 2.09 -5.77 14.78
C ILE A 6 3.59 -5.79 14.97
N VAL A 7 4.03 -5.71 16.22
CA VAL A 7 5.42 -5.91 16.59
C VAL A 7 5.52 -7.27 17.23
N VAL A 8 6.25 -8.18 16.57
CA VAL A 8 6.54 -9.52 17.07
C VAL A 8 7.92 -9.48 17.71
N VAL A 9 7.96 -9.65 19.02
CA VAL A 9 9.20 -9.70 19.80
C VAL A 9 9.40 -11.14 20.27
N ARG A 10 10.30 -11.86 19.58
CA ARG A 10 10.74 -13.19 19.99
C ARG A 10 12.07 -13.15 20.72
N GLY A 11 12.34 -14.15 21.54
CA GLY A 11 13.51 -14.15 22.43
C GLY A 11 13.46 -15.31 23.41
N THR A 12 14.63 -15.77 23.84
CA THR A 12 14.73 -16.81 24.88
C THR A 12 14.14 -16.32 26.22
N PRO A 13 13.79 -17.24 27.13
CA PRO A 13 13.44 -16.85 28.49
C PRO A 13 14.59 -16.05 29.14
N ALA A 14 14.26 -15.03 29.93
CA ALA A 14 15.20 -14.09 30.55
C ALA A 14 16.01 -13.19 29.60
N SER A 15 15.71 -13.14 28.29
CA SER A 15 16.41 -12.25 27.35
C SER A 15 16.10 -10.76 27.51
N GLY A 16 15.06 -10.41 28.28
CA GLY A 16 14.62 -9.03 28.50
C GLY A 16 13.39 -8.61 27.70
N LYS A 17 12.76 -9.53 26.92
CA LYS A 17 11.58 -9.23 26.09
C LYS A 17 10.49 -8.46 26.81
N SER A 18 9.97 -8.98 27.93
CA SER A 18 8.84 -8.36 28.62
C SER A 18 9.19 -7.00 29.22
N THR A 19 10.45 -6.80 29.63
CA THR A 19 10.95 -5.49 30.06
C THR A 19 10.96 -4.51 28.88
N THR A 20 11.53 -4.91 27.75
CA THR A 20 11.55 -4.12 26.52
C THR A 20 10.15 -3.82 25.99
N CYS A 21 9.24 -4.81 25.96
CA CYS A 21 7.88 -4.67 25.45
C CYS A 21 7.03 -3.75 26.34
N ASN A 22 7.19 -3.83 27.66
CA ASN A 22 6.54 -2.90 28.58
C ASN A 22 7.04 -1.47 28.40
N GLN A 23 8.36 -1.26 28.31
CA GLN A 23 8.92 0.07 28.05
C GLN A 23 8.49 0.61 26.68
N LEU A 24 8.42 -0.25 25.66
CA LEU A 24 7.92 0.10 24.33
C LEU A 24 6.45 0.51 24.36
N LYS A 25 5.61 -0.24 25.08
CA LYS A 25 4.19 0.10 25.27
C LYS A 25 4.04 1.51 25.85
N GLU A 26 4.72 1.80 26.96
CA GLU A 26 4.65 3.13 27.60
C GLU A 26 5.18 4.23 26.67
N ALA A 27 6.28 3.98 25.95
CA ALA A 27 6.82 4.92 24.96
C ALA A 27 5.82 5.21 23.83
N MET A 28 5.12 4.20 23.33
CA MET A 28 4.15 4.34 22.22
C MET A 28 2.82 4.98 22.66
N LEU A 29 2.36 4.68 23.87
CA LEU A 29 1.23 5.39 24.48
C LEU A 29 1.55 6.89 24.63
N ALA A 30 2.77 7.24 25.06
CA ALA A 30 3.21 8.63 25.16
C ALA A 30 3.28 9.35 23.80
N GLN A 31 3.43 8.60 22.70
CA GLN A 31 3.36 9.11 21.32
C GLN A 31 1.91 9.17 20.77
N GLY A 32 0.91 8.90 21.63
CA GLY A 32 -0.51 8.98 21.30
C GLY A 32 -0.99 7.84 20.39
N LEU A 33 -0.40 6.65 20.50
CA LEU A 33 -0.92 5.42 19.89
C LEU A 33 -1.82 4.68 20.88
N THR A 34 -2.85 4.00 20.37
CA THR A 34 -3.58 2.98 21.13
C THR A 34 -2.83 1.66 21.05
N VAL A 35 -2.33 1.15 22.18
CA VAL A 35 -1.42 -0.01 22.21
C VAL A 35 -2.04 -1.17 22.98
N SER A 36 -2.12 -2.35 22.36
CA SER A 36 -2.38 -3.61 23.07
C SER A 36 -1.08 -4.41 23.20
N TYR A 37 -0.69 -4.68 24.44
CA TYR A 37 0.44 -5.55 24.75
C TYR A 37 -0.06 -6.93 25.15
N LEU A 38 0.33 -7.95 24.40
CA LEU A 38 -0.15 -9.32 24.54
C LEU A 38 1.05 -10.27 24.75
N PRO A 39 1.42 -10.55 26.02
CA PRO A 39 2.41 -11.56 26.33
C PRO A 39 1.82 -12.95 26.13
N TRP A 40 2.55 -13.81 25.43
CA TRP A 40 2.21 -15.22 25.27
C TRP A 40 2.09 -15.92 26.64
N ASP A 41 2.97 -15.56 27.58
CA ASP A 41 2.98 -16.07 28.95
C ASP A 41 1.65 -15.81 29.69
N THR A 42 0.88 -14.79 29.32
CA THR A 42 -0.44 -14.52 29.92
C THR A 42 -1.43 -15.66 29.67
N PHE A 43 -1.39 -16.28 28.49
CA PHE A 43 -2.28 -17.40 28.14
C PHE A 43 -1.89 -18.67 28.89
N HIS A 44 -0.58 -18.91 29.00
CA HIS A 44 -0.05 -20.08 29.69
C HIS A 44 -0.17 -20.03 31.21
N HIS A 45 0.04 -18.87 31.84
CA HIS A 45 0.06 -18.76 33.32
C HIS A 45 -1.30 -18.40 33.92
N PHE A 46 -2.16 -17.68 33.18
CA PHE A 46 -3.40 -17.13 33.73
C PHE A 46 -4.68 -17.68 33.09
N VAL A 47 -4.65 -18.10 31.82
CA VAL A 47 -5.85 -18.61 31.14
C VAL A 47 -5.99 -20.12 31.31
N GLU A 48 -4.91 -20.88 31.06
CA GLU A 48 -4.87 -22.33 31.31
C GLU A 48 -3.49 -22.77 31.83
N PRO A 49 -3.27 -22.80 33.16
CA PRO A 49 -2.03 -23.25 33.77
C PRO A 49 -1.72 -24.70 33.39
N ARG A 50 -0.58 -24.94 32.72
CA ARG A 50 -0.16 -26.29 32.26
C ARG A 50 1.23 -26.62 32.80
N THR A 51 1.44 -27.87 33.23
CA THR A 51 2.72 -28.34 33.78
C THR A 51 3.77 -28.70 32.72
N SER A 52 3.36 -28.85 31.46
CA SER A 52 4.25 -29.12 30.33
C SER A 52 3.80 -28.39 29.06
N LEU A 53 4.77 -27.95 28.27
CA LEU A 53 4.58 -27.25 27.00
C LEU A 53 4.99 -28.18 25.86
N THR A 54 4.02 -28.79 25.19
CA THR A 54 4.26 -29.52 23.93
C THR A 54 4.07 -28.58 22.74
N GLN A 55 4.64 -28.90 21.58
CA GLN A 55 4.46 -28.11 20.36
C GLN A 55 2.96 -27.86 20.04
N LYS A 56 2.11 -28.86 20.20
CA LYS A 56 0.65 -28.73 19.98
C LYS A 56 0.04 -27.68 20.91
N ILE A 57 0.41 -27.72 22.18
CA ILE A 57 -0.07 -26.76 23.19
C ILE A 57 0.40 -25.35 22.84
N ILE A 58 1.67 -25.23 22.44
CA ILE A 58 2.25 -23.95 22.03
C ILE A 58 1.47 -23.35 20.86
N MET A 59 1.18 -24.17 19.85
CA MET A 59 0.38 -23.75 18.69
C MET A 59 -1.05 -23.34 19.05
N GLU A 60 -1.75 -24.09 19.92
CA GLU A 60 -3.10 -23.76 20.37
C GLU A 60 -3.15 -22.40 21.08
N ASP A 61 -2.21 -22.14 21.98
CA ASP A 61 -2.12 -20.89 22.72
C ASP A 61 -1.69 -19.72 21.83
N THR A 62 -0.82 -19.97 20.85
CA THR A 62 -0.49 -18.98 19.81
C THR A 62 -1.73 -18.61 18.99
N LEU A 63 -2.56 -19.57 18.57
CA LEU A 63 -3.82 -19.25 17.85
C LEU A 63 -4.81 -18.45 18.71
N ARG A 64 -4.89 -18.73 20.02
CA ARG A 64 -5.71 -17.94 20.97
C ARG A 64 -5.19 -16.52 21.12
N LEU A 65 -3.87 -16.36 21.29
CA LEU A 65 -3.20 -15.06 21.32
C LEU A 65 -3.52 -14.25 20.06
N LEU A 66 -3.43 -14.89 18.88
CA LEU A 66 -3.73 -14.25 17.60
C LEU A 66 -5.19 -13.83 17.46
N LYS A 67 -6.13 -14.63 17.98
CA LYS A 67 -7.54 -14.24 18.03
C LYS A 67 -7.74 -12.98 18.89
N VAL A 68 -7.12 -12.91 20.06
CA VAL A 68 -7.22 -11.73 20.94
C VAL A 68 -6.55 -10.51 20.32
N ALA A 69 -5.43 -10.69 19.61
CA ALA A 69 -4.79 -9.64 18.83
C ALA A 69 -5.73 -9.11 17.74
N ASP A 70 -6.47 -10.00 17.08
CA ASP A 70 -7.47 -9.65 16.08
C ASP A 70 -8.62 -8.82 16.67
N ASP A 71 -9.18 -9.28 17.79
CA ASP A 71 -10.23 -8.59 18.52
C ASP A 71 -9.77 -7.19 18.98
N CYS A 72 -8.50 -7.07 19.41
CA CYS A 72 -7.90 -5.79 19.79
C CYS A 72 -7.76 -4.81 18.60
N LEU A 73 -7.41 -5.32 17.42
CA LEU A 73 -7.34 -4.51 16.20
C LEU A 73 -8.73 -4.01 15.80
N ASP A 74 -9.74 -4.85 15.90
CA ASP A 74 -11.13 -4.51 15.61
C ASP A 74 -11.68 -3.50 16.64
N ALA A 75 -11.23 -3.58 17.89
CA ALA A 75 -11.51 -2.61 18.95
C ALA A 75 -10.76 -1.26 18.80
N GLY A 76 -9.87 -1.13 17.82
CA GLY A 76 -9.24 0.14 17.45
C GLY A 76 -7.79 0.32 17.90
N SER A 77 -7.08 -0.72 18.30
CA SER A 77 -5.65 -0.62 18.60
C SER A 77 -4.82 -0.27 17.35
N ASP A 78 -3.97 0.77 17.47
CA ASP A 78 -3.02 1.20 16.44
C ASP A 78 -1.78 0.28 16.41
N LEU A 79 -1.42 -0.29 17.55
CA LEU A 79 -0.23 -1.12 17.73
C LEU A 79 -0.57 -2.34 18.58
N ILE A 80 -0.23 -3.53 18.08
CA ILE A 80 -0.23 -4.76 18.88
C ILE A 80 1.24 -5.18 19.10
N ILE A 81 1.60 -5.45 20.34
CA ILE A 81 2.92 -6.00 20.70
C ILE A 81 2.72 -7.45 21.14
N LEU A 82 3.26 -8.40 20.37
CA LEU A 82 3.29 -9.81 20.70
C LEU A 82 4.64 -10.15 21.32
N ASP A 83 4.65 -10.54 22.60
CA ASP A 83 5.85 -11.00 23.31
C ASP A 83 5.77 -12.52 23.50
N GLY A 84 6.71 -13.27 22.94
CA GLY A 84 6.72 -14.72 23.06
C GLY A 84 8.08 -15.33 22.75
N VAL A 85 8.18 -16.65 22.86
CA VAL A 85 9.40 -17.35 22.42
C VAL A 85 9.35 -17.61 20.92
N PHE A 86 8.17 -17.95 20.36
CA PHE A 86 7.91 -18.15 18.92
C PHE A 86 9.05 -18.90 18.21
N ILE A 87 9.19 -20.18 18.54
CA ILE A 87 10.29 -21.02 18.05
C ILE A 87 9.87 -21.74 16.77
N TYR A 88 8.60 -22.13 16.66
CA TYR A 88 8.16 -22.98 15.57
C TYR A 88 7.77 -22.14 14.34
N PRO A 89 8.19 -22.55 13.12
CA PRO A 89 7.79 -21.88 11.88
C PRO A 89 6.27 -21.74 11.73
N GLU A 90 5.50 -22.71 12.21
CA GLU A 90 4.05 -22.70 12.15
C GLU A 90 3.42 -21.56 12.97
N GLU A 91 4.06 -21.13 14.07
CA GLU A 91 3.62 -19.97 14.86
C GLU A 91 3.76 -18.68 14.03
N ILE A 92 4.88 -18.57 13.33
CA ILE A 92 5.22 -17.43 12.47
C ILE A 92 4.30 -17.39 11.25
N ASP A 93 4.07 -18.52 10.61
CA ASP A 93 3.14 -18.64 9.47
C ASP A 93 1.71 -18.27 9.87
N ALA A 94 1.27 -18.63 11.09
CA ALA A 94 -0.04 -18.23 11.60
C ALA A 94 -0.14 -16.71 11.82
N ILE A 95 0.90 -16.09 12.39
CA ILE A 95 1.00 -14.62 12.55
C ILE A 95 0.88 -13.93 11.18
N HIS A 96 1.69 -14.33 10.21
CA HIS A 96 1.68 -13.74 8.87
C HIS A 96 0.36 -13.97 8.15
N SER A 97 -0.16 -15.20 8.18
CA SER A 97 -1.43 -15.55 7.52
C SER A 97 -2.59 -14.69 8.01
N LEU A 98 -2.63 -14.34 9.29
CA LEU A 98 -3.69 -13.49 9.84
C LEU A 98 -3.51 -12.03 9.41
N PHE A 99 -2.34 -11.45 9.69
CA PHE A 99 -2.17 -10.00 9.60
C PHE A 99 -1.83 -9.49 8.20
N THR A 100 -1.17 -10.30 7.36
CA THR A 100 -0.96 -9.95 5.95
C THR A 100 -2.27 -9.90 5.18
N ARG A 101 -3.25 -10.78 5.49
CA ARG A 101 -4.60 -10.73 4.89
C ARG A 101 -5.36 -9.45 5.24
N LYS A 102 -5.02 -8.81 6.36
CA LYS A 102 -5.62 -7.56 6.84
C LYS A 102 -4.82 -6.31 6.45
N ASP A 103 -3.78 -6.44 5.62
CA ASP A 103 -2.88 -5.35 5.20
C ASP A 103 -2.24 -4.62 6.40
N ILE A 104 -1.92 -5.38 7.45
CA ILE A 104 -1.32 -4.87 8.68
C ILE A 104 0.21 -5.03 8.59
N ARG A 105 0.93 -3.96 8.94
CA ARG A 105 2.40 -3.97 8.93
C ARG A 105 2.92 -4.88 10.04
N ILE A 106 3.85 -5.77 9.74
CA ILE A 106 4.46 -6.67 10.73
C ILE A 106 5.95 -6.33 10.86
N LEU A 107 6.42 -6.16 12.10
CA LEU A 107 7.83 -5.94 12.42
C LEU A 107 8.34 -7.08 13.30
N HIS A 108 9.34 -7.81 12.83
CA HIS A 108 9.93 -8.95 13.54
C HIS A 108 11.23 -8.56 14.23
N TYR A 109 11.33 -8.89 15.52
CA TYR A 109 12.52 -8.68 16.33
C TYR A 109 12.87 -9.95 17.10
N ARG A 110 14.15 -10.32 17.07
CA ARG A 110 14.70 -11.35 17.95
C ARG A 110 15.67 -10.74 18.95
N LEU A 111 15.33 -10.82 20.24
CA LEU A 111 16.24 -10.45 21.33
C LEU A 111 17.17 -11.61 21.64
N VAL A 112 18.46 -11.38 21.42
CA VAL A 112 19.52 -12.36 21.66
C VAL A 112 20.29 -12.01 22.93
N ALA A 113 20.59 -13.01 23.74
CA ALA A 113 21.60 -12.93 24.79
C ALA A 113 22.29 -14.30 24.89
N ARG A 114 23.57 -14.32 25.29
CA ARG A 114 24.29 -15.58 25.47
C ARG A 114 23.72 -16.35 26.67
N GLU A 115 23.70 -17.68 26.59
CA GLU A 115 23.20 -18.57 27.65
C GLU A 115 23.73 -18.21 29.05
N PRO A 116 25.05 -17.94 29.26
CA PRO A 116 25.55 -17.57 30.59
C PRO A 116 24.91 -16.29 31.13
N THR A 117 24.67 -15.31 30.26
CA THR A 117 24.00 -14.05 30.63
C THR A 117 22.54 -14.28 30.99
N LEU A 118 21.83 -15.15 30.27
CA LEU A 118 20.44 -15.51 30.57
C LEU A 118 20.33 -16.19 31.95
N ILE A 119 21.24 -17.12 32.24
CA ILE A 119 21.27 -17.84 33.51
C ILE A 119 21.53 -16.88 34.69
N ILE A 120 22.51 -15.96 34.55
CA ILE A 120 22.80 -14.95 35.57
C ILE A 120 21.58 -14.04 35.79
N ARG A 121 20.99 -13.49 34.73
CA ARG A 121 19.78 -12.64 34.82
C ARG A 121 18.59 -13.37 35.47
N ASN A 122 18.44 -14.67 35.20
CA ASN A 122 17.40 -15.49 35.82
C ASN A 122 17.66 -15.78 37.31
N GLN A 123 18.93 -15.81 37.73
CA GLN A 123 19.30 -15.92 39.16
C GLN A 123 19.08 -14.60 39.92
N GLU A 124 19.29 -13.45 39.27
CA GLU A 124 19.11 -12.10 39.85
C GLU A 124 17.64 -11.68 39.98
N ARG A 125 16.72 -12.29 39.22
CA ARG A 125 15.27 -12.07 39.35
C ARG A 125 14.76 -12.63 40.67
N ALA A 126 14.45 -11.75 41.62
CA ALA A 126 14.21 -12.14 43.00
C ALA A 126 12.89 -12.87 43.29
N ILE A 127 11.77 -12.63 42.57
CA ILE A 127 10.45 -13.17 43.02
C ILE A 127 9.47 -13.59 41.89
N ALA A 128 9.52 -13.03 40.68
CA ALA A 128 8.36 -13.14 39.78
C ALA A 128 8.06 -14.55 39.22
N ASP A 129 9.02 -15.33 38.70
CA ASP A 129 8.72 -16.64 38.06
C ASP A 129 9.93 -17.59 37.93
N ARG A 130 11.00 -17.41 38.72
CA ARG A 130 12.34 -18.04 38.55
C ARG A 130 12.33 -19.36 37.74
N LEU A 131 12.55 -19.25 36.43
CA LEU A 131 12.35 -20.39 35.52
C LEU A 131 13.44 -21.44 35.76
N PRO A 132 13.14 -22.74 35.60
CA PRO A 132 14.18 -23.76 35.62
C PRO A 132 15.28 -23.44 34.61
N ILE A 133 16.55 -23.51 35.03
CA ILE A 133 17.70 -23.32 34.12
C ILE A 133 17.61 -24.27 32.93
N SER A 134 17.02 -25.46 33.12
CA SER A 134 16.74 -26.42 32.05
C SER A 134 15.89 -25.83 30.91
N ARG A 135 14.89 -24.99 31.21
CA ARG A 135 14.04 -24.36 30.18
C ARG A 135 14.79 -23.30 29.38
N ILE A 136 15.70 -22.57 30.02
CA ILE A 136 16.58 -21.61 29.33
C ILE A 136 17.52 -22.37 28.38
N LYS A 137 18.11 -23.45 28.85
CA LYS A 137 19.02 -24.30 28.06
C LYS A 137 18.31 -24.97 26.89
N GLU A 138 17.14 -25.54 27.13
CA GLU A 138 16.31 -26.19 26.11
C GLU A 138 16.08 -25.26 24.92
N VAL A 139 15.63 -24.03 25.16
CA VAL A 139 15.38 -23.05 24.10
C VAL A 139 16.69 -22.54 23.48
N ALA A 140 17.69 -22.22 24.31
CA ALA A 140 18.95 -21.65 23.81
C ALA A 140 19.79 -22.64 22.98
N GLN A 141 19.51 -23.93 23.11
CA GLN A 141 20.19 -25.02 22.40
C GLN A 141 19.28 -25.69 21.36
N ASP A 142 18.06 -25.19 21.17
CA ASP A 142 17.15 -25.68 20.14
C ASP A 142 17.65 -25.26 18.76
N ASN A 143 17.75 -26.21 17.84
CA ASN A 143 18.24 -25.95 16.48
C ASN A 143 17.38 -24.94 15.71
N LEU A 144 16.08 -24.86 16.03
CA LEU A 144 15.14 -23.92 15.40
C LEU A 144 15.27 -22.49 15.97
N TRP A 145 15.92 -22.32 17.11
CA TRP A 145 16.09 -21.00 17.72
C TRP A 145 16.97 -20.08 16.86
N ASP A 146 18.03 -20.64 16.28
CA ASP A 146 19.01 -19.90 15.49
C ASP A 146 18.54 -19.59 14.06
N ASP A 147 17.52 -20.29 13.57
CA ASP A 147 16.92 -20.04 12.25
C ASP A 147 16.42 -18.60 12.14
N THR A 148 17.04 -17.83 11.22
CA THR A 148 16.66 -16.45 10.93
C THR A 148 15.38 -16.41 10.11
N LEU A 149 14.38 -15.69 10.61
CA LEU A 149 13.14 -15.44 9.86
C LEU A 149 13.38 -14.36 8.79
N PRO A 150 12.70 -14.43 7.63
CA PRO A 150 12.74 -13.35 6.64
C PRO A 150 12.35 -12.01 7.26
N HIS A 151 13.14 -10.96 7.01
CA HIS A 151 12.90 -9.59 7.50
C HIS A 151 12.95 -9.40 9.03
N GLU A 152 13.52 -10.35 9.77
CA GLU A 152 13.75 -10.21 11.20
C GLU A 152 14.96 -9.34 11.55
N CYS A 153 14.79 -8.43 12.50
CA CYS A 153 15.86 -7.62 13.06
C CYS A 153 16.44 -8.24 14.33
N LEU A 154 17.75 -8.45 14.35
CA LEU A 154 18.46 -8.99 15.51
C LEU A 154 18.85 -7.89 16.49
N LEU A 155 18.39 -8.02 17.74
CA LEU A 155 18.67 -7.09 18.82
C LEU A 155 19.45 -7.82 19.91
N ASP A 156 20.77 -7.64 19.88
CA ASP A 156 21.66 -8.26 20.86
C ASP A 156 21.65 -7.45 22.17
N SER A 157 21.05 -8.03 23.21
CA SER A 157 20.95 -7.42 24.55
C SER A 157 22.27 -7.38 25.32
N SER A 158 23.36 -7.90 24.74
CA SER A 158 24.73 -7.65 25.22
C SER A 158 25.37 -6.41 24.59
N LYS A 159 24.84 -5.94 23.46
CA LYS A 159 25.34 -4.78 22.71
C LYS A 159 24.50 -3.52 22.92
N TYR A 160 23.20 -3.68 23.15
CA TYR A 160 22.26 -2.57 23.30
C TYR A 160 21.61 -2.56 24.68
N SER A 161 21.52 -1.38 25.29
CA SER A 161 20.70 -1.19 26.49
C SER A 161 19.20 -1.33 26.15
N PRO A 162 18.34 -1.67 27.14
CA PRO A 162 16.90 -1.72 26.94
C PRO A 162 16.33 -0.44 26.33
N ASP A 163 16.76 0.74 26.80
CA ASP A 163 16.32 2.03 26.27
C ASP A 163 16.72 2.23 24.80
N ARG A 164 17.92 1.76 24.42
CA ARG A 164 18.37 1.83 23.03
C ARG A 164 17.57 0.90 22.14
N ILE A 165 17.25 -0.30 22.63
CA ILE A 165 16.39 -1.26 21.91
C ILE A 165 15.00 -0.66 21.72
N VAL A 166 14.40 -0.12 22.78
CA VAL A 166 13.08 0.53 22.74
C VAL A 166 13.11 1.69 21.76
N ALA A 167 14.16 2.52 21.78
CA ALA A 167 14.31 3.64 20.83
C ALA A 167 14.38 3.15 19.38
N LEU A 168 15.11 2.07 19.08
CA LEU A 168 15.19 1.49 17.74
C LEU A 168 13.84 0.96 17.26
N ILE A 169 13.13 0.20 18.10
CA ILE A 169 11.81 -0.32 17.75
C ILE A 169 10.79 0.82 17.62
N SER A 170 10.80 1.77 18.55
CA SER A 170 9.96 2.98 18.51
C SER A 170 10.20 3.77 17.24
N GLN A 171 11.47 3.94 16.86
CA GLN A 171 11.84 4.60 15.62
C GLN A 171 11.31 3.82 14.42
N ALA A 172 11.38 2.49 14.40
CA ALA A 172 10.84 1.70 13.29
C ALA A 172 9.30 1.73 13.20
N ILE A 173 8.59 1.80 14.34
CA ILE A 173 7.14 1.97 14.41
C ILE A 173 6.74 3.37 13.91
N MET A 174 7.44 4.40 14.40
CA MET A 174 7.16 5.81 14.13
C MET A 174 7.71 6.29 12.78
N GLN A 175 8.76 5.63 12.28
CA GLN A 175 9.07 5.61 10.86
C GLN A 175 7.81 5.05 10.21
N GLN A 176 6.96 5.96 9.72
CA GLN A 176 6.30 5.73 8.44
C GLN A 176 7.36 5.07 7.59
N SER A 177 7.08 3.83 7.17
CA SER A 177 7.94 2.99 6.35
C SER A 177 9.01 3.86 5.69
N ALA A 178 10.28 3.73 6.11
CA ALA A 178 11.39 4.30 5.36
C ALA A 178 11.07 4.13 3.89
N PRO A 179 11.19 5.22 3.11
CA PRO A 179 10.16 5.65 2.17
C PRO A 179 9.49 4.43 1.58
N VAL A 180 8.16 4.35 1.72
CA VAL A 180 7.27 3.82 0.68
C VAL A 180 8.13 3.23 -0.40
N ASN A 181 8.38 1.92 -0.33
CA ASN A 181 9.18 1.13 -1.27
C ASN A 181 9.49 2.03 -2.46
N SER A 182 10.71 2.56 -2.68
CA SER A 182 10.94 3.80 -3.48
C SER A 182 10.41 3.78 -4.93
N PHE A 183 9.67 2.73 -5.27
CA PHE A 183 8.87 2.40 -6.44
C PHE A 183 7.41 2.02 -6.12
N ALA A 184 6.75 2.55 -5.08
CA ALA A 184 5.34 2.26 -4.84
C ALA A 184 4.53 2.98 -5.90
N ASN A 185 4.20 2.20 -6.90
CA ASN A 185 3.65 2.67 -8.15
C ASN A 185 2.53 1.69 -8.49
N PRO A 186 1.27 2.16 -8.63
CA PRO A 186 0.17 1.24 -8.88
C PRO A 186 0.38 0.46 -10.20
N THR A 187 1.19 0.99 -11.12
CA THR A 187 1.50 0.38 -12.43
C THR A 187 2.62 -0.66 -12.40
N THR A 188 3.32 -0.83 -11.27
CA THR A 188 4.25 -1.96 -11.05
C THR A 188 3.58 -3.14 -10.35
N SER A 189 2.35 -2.95 -9.83
CA SER A 189 1.63 -3.99 -9.10
C SER A 189 1.32 -5.21 -9.97
N HIS A 190 1.30 -6.40 -9.35
CA HIS A 190 0.93 -7.63 -10.02
C HIS A 190 -0.44 -7.54 -10.72
N LEU A 191 -1.43 -6.88 -10.09
CA LEU A 191 -2.78 -6.72 -10.63
C LEU A 191 -2.81 -5.87 -11.91
N TRP A 192 -2.07 -4.76 -11.92
CA TRP A 192 -1.90 -3.95 -13.13
C TRP A 192 -1.26 -4.75 -14.26
N ARG A 193 -0.21 -5.51 -13.92
CA ARG A 193 0.56 -6.30 -14.88
C ARG A 193 -0.22 -7.47 -15.44
N LEU A 194 -1.13 -8.07 -14.67
CA LEU A 194 -2.12 -9.01 -15.22
C LEU A 194 -3.01 -8.34 -16.26
N GLY A 195 -3.48 -7.11 -15.98
CA GLY A 195 -4.26 -6.31 -16.93
C GLY A 195 -3.49 -6.02 -18.23
N THR A 196 -2.19 -5.76 -18.12
CA THR A 196 -1.30 -5.60 -19.29
C THR A 196 -1.30 -6.84 -20.17
N VAL A 197 -1.22 -8.05 -19.59
CA VAL A 197 -1.23 -9.32 -20.35
C VAL A 197 -2.57 -9.51 -21.07
N LEU A 198 -3.68 -9.19 -20.41
CA LEU A 198 -5.01 -9.32 -21.02
C LEU A 198 -5.21 -8.35 -22.18
N ARG A 199 -4.63 -7.16 -22.08
CA ARG A 199 -4.81 -6.08 -23.05
C ARG A 199 -3.88 -6.19 -24.27
N TYR A 200 -2.64 -6.65 -24.07
CA TYR A 200 -1.61 -6.63 -25.10
C TYR A 200 -1.12 -8.03 -25.48
N PRO A 201 -1.28 -8.46 -26.74
CA PRO A 201 -0.80 -9.76 -27.20
C PRO A 201 0.73 -9.83 -27.32
N GLU A 202 1.38 -8.70 -27.55
CA GLU A 202 2.83 -8.59 -27.74
C GLU A 202 3.40 -7.70 -26.63
N LEU A 203 4.12 -8.30 -25.68
CA LEU A 203 4.73 -7.62 -24.54
C LEU A 203 6.12 -8.17 -24.22
N LYS A 204 7.00 -7.29 -23.75
CA LYS A 204 8.29 -7.63 -23.16
C LYS A 204 8.24 -7.27 -21.67
N ARG A 205 8.44 -8.29 -20.84
CA ARG A 205 8.34 -8.19 -19.39
C ARG A 205 9.72 -8.15 -18.75
N PHE A 206 9.96 -7.12 -17.96
CA PHE A 206 11.07 -6.99 -17.00
C PHE A 206 10.51 -7.23 -15.58
N GLU A 207 11.32 -7.09 -14.55
CA GLU A 207 10.96 -7.34 -13.16
C GLU A 207 9.95 -6.29 -12.69
N ASN A 208 10.21 -5.01 -12.99
CA ASN A 208 9.34 -3.90 -12.58
C ASN A 208 8.70 -3.13 -13.74
N VAL A 209 9.01 -3.49 -14.99
CA VAL A 209 8.55 -2.75 -16.17
C VAL A 209 7.93 -3.68 -17.20
N ASP A 210 6.78 -3.31 -17.74
CA ASP A 210 6.21 -3.96 -18.91
C ASP A 210 6.31 -3.01 -20.12
N LEU A 211 6.96 -3.46 -21.20
CA LEU A 211 6.90 -2.81 -22.51
C LEU A 211 5.88 -3.54 -23.38
N VAL A 212 5.10 -2.78 -24.13
CA VAL A 212 4.04 -3.30 -25.00
C VAL A 212 4.22 -2.78 -26.42
N TRP A 213 3.92 -3.61 -27.40
CA TRP A 213 4.01 -3.22 -28.81
C TRP A 213 2.79 -2.41 -29.24
N GLN A 214 3.01 -1.24 -29.81
CA GLN A 214 1.96 -0.37 -30.34
C GLN A 214 1.92 -0.46 -31.87
N LYS A 215 1.10 -1.37 -32.41
CA LYS A 215 1.02 -1.66 -33.86
C LYS A 215 0.81 -0.42 -34.72
N ASN A 216 -0.09 0.48 -34.30
CA ASN A 216 -0.42 1.69 -35.04
C ASN A 216 0.75 2.70 -35.13
N HIS A 217 1.71 2.62 -34.20
CA HIS A 217 2.85 3.52 -34.12
C HIS A 217 4.18 2.82 -34.45
N GLN A 218 4.16 1.51 -34.69
CA GLN A 218 5.34 0.67 -34.91
C GLN A 218 6.48 0.93 -33.90
N GLN A 219 6.12 1.07 -32.63
CA GLN A 219 7.08 1.33 -31.55
C GLN A 219 6.73 0.54 -30.29
N TRP A 220 7.74 0.29 -29.47
CA TRP A 220 7.54 -0.19 -28.11
C TRP A 220 7.17 0.96 -27.20
N GLN A 221 6.29 0.69 -26.24
CA GLN A 221 5.85 1.70 -25.28
C GLN A 221 5.84 1.11 -23.87
N SER A 222 6.24 1.89 -22.87
CA SER A 222 6.03 1.49 -21.48
C SER A 222 4.53 1.46 -21.16
N ASN A 223 4.10 0.39 -20.49
CA ASN A 223 2.81 0.32 -19.79
C ASN A 223 3.00 0.41 -18.26
N THR A 224 4.22 0.76 -17.83
CA THR A 224 4.58 1.17 -16.48
C THR A 224 4.90 2.66 -16.51
N PHE A 225 4.33 3.42 -15.57
CA PHE A 225 4.34 4.89 -15.53
C PHE A 225 5.10 5.41 -14.31
N PHE A 226 5.24 6.72 -14.13
CA PHE A 226 5.80 7.38 -12.94
C PHE A 226 7.28 7.11 -12.65
N ASP A 227 7.57 6.20 -11.72
CA ASP A 227 8.92 5.84 -11.28
C ASP A 227 9.05 4.31 -11.20
N PHE A 228 10.22 3.81 -11.59
CA PHE A 228 10.57 2.39 -11.69
C PHE A 228 12.10 2.21 -11.85
N THR A 229 12.55 0.97 -11.78
CA THR A 229 13.95 0.58 -11.95
C THR A 229 14.09 -0.62 -12.88
N PHE A 230 15.27 -0.72 -13.47
CA PHE A 230 15.76 -1.93 -14.13
C PHE A 230 16.89 -2.52 -13.30
N THR A 231 16.98 -3.85 -13.24
CA THR A 231 18.17 -4.50 -12.68
C THR A 231 19.35 -4.39 -13.65
N THR A 232 20.57 -4.62 -13.16
CA THR A 232 21.79 -4.62 -13.99
C THR A 232 21.73 -5.62 -15.15
N LYS A 233 21.01 -6.74 -14.99
CA LYS A 233 20.81 -7.71 -16.07
C LYS A 233 19.85 -7.13 -17.13
N GLU A 234 18.76 -6.53 -16.68
CA GLU A 234 17.72 -5.99 -17.54
C GLU A 234 18.18 -4.76 -18.31
N GLU A 235 19.09 -3.97 -17.75
CA GLU A 235 19.74 -2.88 -18.46
C GLU A 235 20.36 -3.35 -19.78
N LYS A 236 21.10 -4.47 -19.75
CA LYS A 236 21.72 -5.04 -20.96
C LYS A 236 20.67 -5.45 -21.99
N GLU A 237 19.57 -6.04 -21.53
CA GLU A 237 18.45 -6.42 -22.38
C GLU A 237 17.76 -5.19 -22.97
N LEU A 238 17.46 -4.18 -22.15
CA LEU A 238 16.86 -2.91 -22.56
C LEU A 238 17.73 -2.19 -23.60
N LEU A 239 19.04 -2.14 -23.38
CA LEU A 239 19.99 -1.56 -24.33
C LEU A 239 19.99 -2.29 -25.67
N SER A 240 19.90 -3.62 -25.66
CA SER A 240 19.76 -4.39 -26.90
C SER A 240 18.49 -4.02 -27.66
N PHE A 241 17.37 -3.75 -26.96
CA PHE A 241 16.13 -3.31 -27.58
C PHE A 241 16.26 -1.88 -28.14
N LEU A 242 16.78 -0.96 -27.35
CA LEU A 242 16.93 0.46 -27.72
C LEU A 242 17.82 0.68 -28.94
N LYS A 243 18.81 -0.19 -29.17
CA LYS A 243 19.66 -0.15 -30.38
C LYS A 243 18.97 -0.64 -31.65
N GLN A 244 17.84 -1.33 -31.52
CA GLN A 244 17.11 -1.90 -32.65
C GLN A 244 15.88 -1.05 -33.01
N GLN A 245 15.17 -0.54 -32.00
CA GLN A 245 13.88 0.13 -32.18
C GLN A 245 13.64 1.22 -31.13
N PRO A 246 12.84 2.24 -31.47
CA PRO A 246 12.47 3.29 -30.52
C PRO A 246 11.58 2.74 -29.40
N ILE A 247 11.80 3.23 -28.18
CA ILE A 247 10.96 2.95 -27.01
C ILE A 247 10.40 4.27 -26.49
N PHE A 248 9.08 4.29 -26.26
CA PHE A 248 8.35 5.43 -25.73
C PHE A 248 7.91 5.21 -24.29
N PHE A 249 8.54 5.91 -23.35
CA PHE A 249 8.21 5.87 -21.93
C PHE A 249 7.18 6.93 -21.58
N LYS A 250 6.01 6.51 -21.13
CA LYS A 250 4.89 7.41 -20.83
C LYS A 250 4.81 7.75 -19.33
N TYR A 251 4.27 8.95 -19.07
CA TYR A 251 3.92 9.46 -17.73
C TYR A 251 5.06 9.40 -16.71
N LEU A 252 6.30 9.63 -17.11
CA LEU A 252 7.44 9.69 -16.18
C LEU A 252 7.33 10.95 -15.33
N ASN A 253 7.64 10.85 -14.03
CA ASN A 253 7.82 12.06 -13.23
C ASN A 253 9.20 12.65 -13.56
N ALA A 254 9.29 13.95 -13.85
CA ALA A 254 10.53 14.57 -14.33
C ALA A 254 11.69 14.50 -13.31
N LYS A 255 11.37 14.39 -12.02
CA LYS A 255 12.36 14.25 -10.92
C LYS A 255 12.47 12.81 -10.40
N SER A 256 12.03 11.82 -11.17
CA SER A 256 12.07 10.41 -10.78
C SER A 256 13.45 9.78 -10.97
N HIS A 257 13.68 8.67 -10.27
CA HIS A 257 14.83 7.81 -10.53
C HIS A 257 14.79 7.27 -11.97
N ALA A 258 13.62 6.78 -12.43
CA ALA A 258 13.44 6.23 -13.77
C ALA A 258 13.87 7.21 -14.87
N TYR A 259 13.44 8.47 -14.80
CA TYR A 259 13.81 9.48 -15.81
C TYR A 259 15.31 9.73 -15.81
N CYS A 260 15.92 10.01 -14.65
CA CYS A 260 17.36 10.23 -14.54
C CYS A 260 18.16 9.04 -15.06
N TYR A 261 17.75 7.83 -14.70
CA TYR A 261 18.37 6.59 -15.16
C TYR A 261 18.31 6.45 -16.69
N LEU A 262 17.12 6.56 -17.27
CA LEU A 262 16.91 6.40 -18.71
C LEU A 262 17.67 7.47 -19.52
N HIS A 263 17.66 8.71 -19.05
CA HIS A 263 18.40 9.81 -19.67
C HIS A 263 19.92 9.56 -19.62
N ASN A 264 20.46 9.17 -18.46
CA ASN A 264 21.88 8.84 -18.31
C ASN A 264 22.28 7.64 -19.16
N LEU A 265 21.44 6.60 -19.21
CA LEU A 265 21.65 5.41 -20.01
C LEU A 265 21.74 5.74 -21.51
N ALA A 266 20.81 6.56 -22.00
CA ALA A 266 20.81 7.01 -23.40
C ALA A 266 22.08 7.79 -23.74
N GLN A 267 22.44 8.76 -22.89
CA GLN A 267 23.63 9.59 -23.07
C GLN A 267 24.92 8.76 -23.09
N GLN A 268 25.08 7.81 -22.16
CA GLN A 268 26.27 6.95 -22.08
C GLN A 268 26.43 6.04 -23.28
N GLN A 269 25.33 5.68 -23.96
CA GLN A 269 25.32 4.77 -25.10
C GLN A 269 25.20 5.47 -26.45
N GLY A 270 25.21 6.81 -26.46
CA GLY A 270 25.10 7.61 -27.68
C GLY A 270 23.72 7.52 -28.35
N LEU A 271 22.68 7.13 -27.62
CA LEU A 271 21.31 7.06 -28.11
C LEU A 271 20.67 8.46 -28.09
N GLN A 272 19.74 8.72 -29.00
CA GLN A 272 18.98 9.97 -28.98
C GLN A 272 17.87 9.89 -27.94
N CYS A 273 17.73 10.95 -27.15
CA CYS A 273 16.77 11.05 -26.07
C CYS A 273 15.94 12.32 -26.27
N HIS A 274 14.63 12.16 -26.47
CA HIS A 274 13.70 13.25 -26.79
C HIS A 274 12.56 13.31 -25.78
N GLU A 275 12.38 14.47 -25.16
CA GLU A 275 11.19 14.79 -24.37
C GLU A 275 10.08 15.24 -25.33
N GLU A 276 9.14 14.35 -25.62
CA GLU A 276 8.08 14.59 -26.60
C GLU A 276 7.00 15.54 -26.06
N SER A 277 6.78 15.54 -24.74
CA SER A 277 5.82 16.42 -24.09
C SER A 277 6.09 16.49 -22.60
N GLN A 278 5.82 17.65 -22.00
CA GLN A 278 5.97 17.92 -20.57
C GLN A 278 4.77 18.73 -20.07
N TRP A 279 4.27 18.41 -18.87
CA TRP A 279 3.14 19.12 -18.26
C TRP A 279 3.19 19.02 -16.73
N LEU A 280 2.44 19.91 -16.07
CA LEU A 280 2.20 19.85 -14.63
C LEU A 280 0.94 19.03 -14.37
N ALA A 281 1.10 17.86 -13.76
CA ALA A 281 -0.03 17.03 -13.36
C ALA A 281 -0.59 17.51 -12.01
N PRO A 282 -1.90 17.78 -11.93
CA PRO A 282 -2.54 18.30 -10.72
C PRO A 282 -2.54 17.26 -9.59
N VAL A 283 -2.34 17.74 -8.36
CA VAL A 283 -2.41 16.95 -7.12
C VAL A 283 -3.34 17.63 -6.13
N VAL A 284 -4.18 16.84 -5.49
CA VAL A 284 -5.08 17.26 -4.42
C VAL A 284 -4.59 16.65 -3.11
N ASN A 285 -4.03 17.49 -2.25
CA ASN A 285 -3.57 17.13 -0.92
C ASN A 285 -4.49 17.74 0.15
N ILE A 286 -5.47 16.97 0.61
CA ILE A 286 -6.41 17.39 1.65
C ILE A 286 -5.82 17.00 3.01
N PRO A 287 -5.56 17.94 3.92
CA PRO A 287 -4.94 17.64 5.21
C PRO A 287 -5.87 16.85 6.14
N SER A 288 -5.31 16.27 7.21
CA SER A 288 -6.08 15.68 8.31
C SER A 288 -6.92 16.74 9.05
N LYS A 289 -7.96 16.30 9.79
CA LYS A 289 -8.82 17.15 10.65
C LYS A 289 -9.56 18.26 9.90
N THR A 290 -9.97 18.01 8.66
CA THR A 290 -10.87 18.87 7.88
C THR A 290 -11.96 18.03 7.22
N THR A 291 -12.85 18.65 6.44
CA THR A 291 -13.75 17.95 5.53
C THR A 291 -13.32 18.18 4.09
N VAL A 292 -13.52 17.18 3.23
CA VAL A 292 -13.23 17.28 1.79
C VAL A 292 -13.95 18.48 1.17
N THR A 293 -15.24 18.62 1.48
CA THR A 293 -16.07 19.71 0.97
C THR A 293 -15.56 21.08 1.43
N ASP A 294 -15.28 21.27 2.73
CA ASP A 294 -14.85 22.59 3.24
C ASP A 294 -13.50 22.97 2.67
N PHE A 295 -12.56 22.02 2.62
CA PHE A 295 -11.24 22.26 2.06
C PHE A 295 -11.34 22.68 0.58
N LEU A 296 -11.95 21.86 -0.27
CA LEU A 296 -12.00 22.13 -1.70
C LEU A 296 -12.79 23.40 -2.05
N THR A 297 -13.84 23.73 -1.27
CA THR A 297 -14.61 24.96 -1.50
C THR A 297 -13.91 26.24 -1.05
N GLN A 298 -12.95 26.16 -0.12
CA GLN A 298 -12.07 27.27 0.23
C GLN A 298 -11.02 27.53 -0.87
N HIS A 299 -10.55 26.46 -1.53
CA HIS A 299 -9.54 26.56 -2.58
C HIS A 299 -10.10 26.95 -3.96
N ALA A 300 -11.38 26.65 -4.25
CA ALA A 300 -11.94 26.88 -5.59
C ALA A 300 -13.36 27.48 -5.58
N THR A 301 -13.47 28.79 -5.81
CA THR A 301 -14.76 29.51 -5.90
C THR A 301 -15.67 28.94 -7.01
N ARG A 302 -15.10 28.50 -8.14
CA ARG A 302 -15.86 27.89 -9.25
C ARG A 302 -16.36 26.49 -8.89
N LEU A 303 -15.58 25.71 -8.14
CA LEU A 303 -16.03 24.45 -7.58
C LEU A 303 -17.21 24.68 -6.62
N LYS A 304 -17.12 25.66 -5.73
CA LYS A 304 -18.21 26.01 -4.80
C LYS A 304 -19.53 26.28 -5.53
N ARG A 305 -19.50 27.03 -6.64
CA ARG A 305 -20.70 27.26 -7.48
C ARG A 305 -21.21 25.97 -8.14
N SER A 306 -20.31 25.17 -8.68
CA SER A 306 -20.65 23.92 -9.36
C SER A 306 -21.24 22.89 -8.39
N LEU A 307 -20.68 22.78 -7.18
CA LEU A 307 -21.21 21.95 -6.10
C LEU A 307 -22.59 22.40 -5.64
N LYS A 308 -22.81 23.72 -5.49
CA LYS A 308 -24.13 24.25 -5.14
C LYS A 308 -25.18 23.84 -6.18
N LYS A 309 -24.83 23.89 -7.47
CA LYS A 309 -25.72 23.45 -8.55
C LYS A 309 -25.87 21.92 -8.57
N ALA A 310 -24.81 21.16 -8.38
CA ALA A 310 -24.87 19.70 -8.40
C ALA A 310 -25.74 19.13 -7.26
N ARG A 311 -25.79 19.81 -6.12
CA ARG A 311 -26.66 19.48 -4.97
C ARG A 311 -28.16 19.65 -5.24
N THR A 312 -28.58 20.32 -6.31
CA THR A 312 -30.01 20.41 -6.66
C THR A 312 -30.53 19.15 -7.34
N TYR A 313 -29.64 18.26 -7.78
CA TYR A 313 -30.00 16.99 -8.38
C TYR A 313 -29.91 15.88 -7.32
N HIS A 314 -30.96 15.06 -7.24
CA HIS A 314 -30.95 13.88 -6.39
C HIS A 314 -30.18 12.76 -7.09
N THR A 315 -29.03 12.40 -6.51
CA THR A 315 -28.15 11.36 -7.05
C THR A 315 -27.61 10.50 -5.93
N VAL A 316 -27.30 9.23 -6.23
CA VAL A 316 -26.75 8.27 -5.26
C VAL A 316 -25.46 7.69 -5.82
N THR A 317 -24.38 7.71 -5.03
CA THR A 317 -23.10 7.11 -5.40
C THR A 317 -22.94 5.75 -4.70
N ARG A 318 -22.55 4.73 -5.47
CA ARG A 318 -22.23 3.39 -4.97
C ARG A 318 -20.76 3.08 -5.21
N TYR A 319 -20.20 2.19 -4.39
CA TYR A 319 -18.77 1.90 -4.35
C TYR A 319 -18.47 0.41 -4.49
N SER A 320 -17.29 0.08 -5.02
CA SER A 320 -16.82 -1.31 -5.19
C SER A 320 -16.74 -2.12 -3.90
N THR A 321 -16.64 -1.45 -2.75
CA THR A 321 -16.57 -2.07 -1.40
C THR A 321 -17.88 -2.72 -0.94
N ALA A 322 -19.01 -2.45 -1.61
CA ALA A 322 -20.33 -2.94 -1.23
C ALA A 322 -20.70 -4.33 -1.82
N GLY A 323 -19.74 -5.09 -2.38
CA GLY A 323 -19.96 -6.47 -2.82
C GLY A 323 -20.55 -6.67 -4.23
N HIS A 324 -20.91 -5.61 -4.96
CA HIS A 324 -21.51 -5.67 -6.30
C HIS A 324 -20.57 -5.20 -7.42
N ILE A 325 -19.28 -5.57 -7.35
CA ILE A 325 -18.23 -5.00 -8.19
C ILE A 325 -18.41 -5.26 -9.70
N GLU A 326 -18.91 -6.43 -10.07
CA GLU A 326 -19.15 -6.80 -11.47
C GLU A 326 -20.22 -5.91 -12.10
N GLN A 327 -21.34 -5.70 -11.39
CA GLN A 327 -22.41 -4.82 -11.85
C GLN A 327 -21.92 -3.36 -11.94
N LEU A 328 -21.22 -2.88 -10.92
CA LEU A 328 -20.66 -1.52 -10.93
C LEU A 328 -19.70 -1.31 -12.11
N TRP A 329 -18.90 -2.33 -12.45
CA TRP A 329 -18.01 -2.26 -13.59
C TRP A 329 -18.76 -2.23 -14.92
N GLN A 330 -19.83 -3.03 -15.08
CA GLN A 330 -20.69 -2.94 -16.26
C GLN A 330 -21.37 -1.57 -16.37
N ASP A 331 -21.81 -0.99 -15.25
CA ASP A 331 -22.41 0.33 -15.22
C ASP A 331 -21.40 1.42 -15.60
N ALA A 332 -20.14 1.31 -15.15
CA ALA A 332 -19.07 2.22 -15.56
C ALA A 332 -18.78 2.13 -17.08
N LEU A 333 -18.75 0.91 -17.63
CA LEU A 333 -18.59 0.69 -19.07
C LEU A 333 -19.78 1.23 -19.87
N TYR A 334 -21.00 1.07 -19.36
CA TYR A 334 -22.20 1.66 -19.94
C TYR A 334 -22.11 3.18 -20.01
N VAL A 335 -21.73 3.84 -18.91
CA VAL A 335 -21.57 5.29 -18.88
C VAL A 335 -20.53 5.77 -19.88
N ASP A 336 -19.38 5.09 -19.96
CA ASP A 336 -18.30 5.48 -20.88
C ASP A 336 -18.75 5.35 -22.35
N ALA A 337 -19.52 4.31 -22.68
CA ALA A 337 -20.13 4.09 -24.00
C ALA A 337 -21.26 5.08 -24.37
N GLN A 338 -21.81 5.77 -23.38
CA GLN A 338 -22.88 6.78 -23.54
C GLN A 338 -22.33 8.22 -23.40
N SER A 339 -21.01 8.39 -23.57
CA SER A 339 -20.33 9.68 -23.47
C SER A 339 -19.83 10.14 -24.85
N TRP A 340 -19.38 11.39 -24.92
CA TRP A 340 -18.77 11.94 -26.13
C TRP A 340 -17.50 11.19 -26.57
N LYS A 341 -16.90 10.39 -25.67
CA LYS A 341 -15.70 9.62 -25.94
C LYS A 341 -15.94 8.54 -26.98
N THR A 342 -17.13 7.96 -27.05
CA THR A 342 -17.46 6.94 -28.05
C THR A 342 -17.41 7.50 -29.46
N THR A 343 -17.95 8.72 -29.68
CA THR A 343 -17.84 9.43 -30.96
C THR A 343 -16.38 9.70 -31.33
N GLN A 344 -15.51 9.89 -30.34
CA GLN A 344 -14.06 10.11 -30.51
C GLN A 344 -13.25 8.80 -30.48
N GLN A 345 -13.90 7.64 -30.38
CA GLN A 345 -13.26 6.33 -30.19
C GLN A 345 -12.25 6.30 -29.04
N SER A 346 -12.51 7.06 -27.97
CA SER A 346 -11.69 7.17 -26.77
C SER A 346 -12.31 6.57 -25.51
N ASP A 347 -13.42 5.83 -25.65
CA ASP A 347 -13.98 5.03 -24.55
C ASP A 347 -13.10 3.82 -24.23
N MET A 348 -13.26 3.23 -23.04
CA MET A 348 -12.40 2.15 -22.56
C MET A 348 -12.35 0.94 -23.51
N ARG A 349 -13.43 0.61 -24.22
CA ARG A 349 -13.44 -0.54 -25.13
C ARG A 349 -12.76 -0.20 -26.45
N SER A 350 -13.03 0.99 -27.00
CA SER A 350 -12.42 1.44 -28.25
C SER A 350 -10.94 1.84 -28.09
N LEU A 351 -10.52 2.28 -26.90
CA LEU A 351 -9.14 2.68 -26.59
C LEU A 351 -8.24 1.47 -26.30
N ASN A 352 -8.11 0.60 -27.30
CA ASN A 352 -7.34 -0.64 -27.24
C ASN A 352 -7.69 -1.48 -26.00
N ARG A 353 -8.99 -1.72 -25.76
CA ARG A 353 -9.47 -2.54 -24.64
C ARG A 353 -8.88 -2.16 -23.28
N GLU A 354 -8.79 -0.86 -23.01
CA GLU A 354 -8.35 -0.34 -21.71
C GLU A 354 -9.23 -0.84 -20.55
N ASP A 355 -10.47 -1.25 -20.83
CA ASP A 355 -11.32 -1.96 -19.87
C ASP A 355 -10.62 -3.18 -19.24
N LEU A 356 -9.79 -3.90 -20.00
CA LEU A 356 -9.06 -5.06 -19.50
C LEU A 356 -7.89 -4.70 -18.58
N GLN A 357 -7.39 -3.47 -18.63
CA GLN A 357 -6.25 -3.02 -17.81
C GLN A 357 -6.59 -3.04 -16.32
N TYR A 358 -7.83 -2.66 -15.97
CA TYR A 358 -8.26 -2.47 -14.59
C TYR A 358 -9.04 -3.67 -14.03
N LEU A 359 -9.55 -4.54 -14.91
CA LEU A 359 -10.42 -5.65 -14.55
C LEU A 359 -9.82 -6.59 -13.48
N PRO A 360 -8.54 -7.02 -13.54
CA PRO A 360 -7.99 -7.89 -12.51
C PRO A 360 -7.98 -7.26 -11.12
N GLY A 361 -7.63 -5.97 -11.03
CA GLY A 361 -7.58 -5.27 -9.76
C GLY A 361 -8.95 -5.02 -9.15
N LEU A 362 -9.96 -4.77 -9.99
CA LEU A 362 -11.34 -4.72 -9.55
C LEU A 362 -11.80 -6.09 -9.04
N LEU A 363 -11.71 -7.14 -9.86
CA LEU A 363 -12.23 -8.48 -9.50
C LEU A 363 -11.53 -9.11 -8.28
N SER A 364 -10.27 -8.75 -8.02
CA SER A 364 -9.55 -9.24 -6.84
C SER A 364 -10.08 -8.67 -5.51
N LYS A 365 -11.05 -7.73 -5.55
CA LYS A 365 -11.55 -6.99 -4.38
C LYS A 365 -10.42 -6.35 -3.57
N SER A 366 -9.37 -5.90 -4.27
CA SER A 366 -8.23 -5.26 -3.61
C SER A 366 -8.62 -3.88 -3.10
N ASN A 367 -8.18 -3.53 -1.90
CA ASN A 367 -8.29 -2.16 -1.37
C ASN A 367 -7.49 -1.14 -2.21
N GLN A 368 -6.72 -1.61 -3.19
CA GLN A 368 -5.94 -0.77 -4.10
C GLN A 368 -6.73 -0.30 -5.33
N TYR A 369 -7.93 -0.81 -5.58
CA TYR A 369 -8.77 -0.42 -6.73
C TYR A 369 -10.15 -0.01 -6.20
N HIS A 370 -10.46 1.28 -6.29
CA HIS A 370 -11.73 1.80 -5.81
C HIS A 370 -12.55 2.40 -6.95
N LEU A 371 -13.72 1.83 -7.20
CA LEU A 371 -14.65 2.27 -8.22
C LEU A 371 -15.86 2.90 -7.55
N ALA A 372 -16.24 4.09 -8.02
CA ALA A 372 -17.47 4.76 -7.67
C ALA A 372 -18.33 4.94 -8.92
N VAL A 373 -19.64 4.71 -8.80
CA VAL A 373 -20.64 4.96 -9.85
C VAL A 373 -21.79 5.75 -9.25
N THR A 374 -22.17 6.85 -9.90
CA THR A 374 -23.28 7.70 -9.49
C THR A 374 -24.49 7.46 -10.39
N TYR A 375 -25.65 7.34 -9.75
CA TYR A 375 -26.94 7.06 -10.36
C TYR A 375 -27.89 8.23 -10.13
N ASP A 376 -28.81 8.44 -11.06
CA ASP A 376 -29.94 9.36 -10.87
C ASP A 376 -31.01 8.76 -9.94
N ASP A 377 -32.07 9.52 -9.69
CA ASP A 377 -33.21 9.14 -8.87
C ASP A 377 -33.99 7.92 -9.41
N LYS A 378 -33.85 7.62 -10.71
CA LYS A 378 -34.44 6.44 -11.36
C LYS A 378 -33.53 5.22 -11.33
N GLY A 379 -32.32 5.36 -10.78
CA GLY A 379 -31.33 4.29 -10.74
C GLY A 379 -30.54 4.12 -12.04
N THR A 380 -30.51 5.12 -12.92
CA THR A 380 -29.73 5.11 -14.16
C THR A 380 -28.30 5.56 -13.87
N PRO A 381 -27.25 4.80 -14.21
CA PRO A 381 -25.87 5.23 -14.03
C PRO A 381 -25.53 6.38 -14.99
N GLY A 382 -24.94 7.46 -14.47
CA GLY A 382 -24.62 8.66 -15.25
C GLY A 382 -23.19 9.15 -15.11
N ALA A 383 -22.45 8.73 -14.08
CA ALA A 383 -21.05 9.07 -13.90
C ALA A 383 -20.29 7.96 -13.16
N TRP A 384 -18.98 7.90 -13.35
CA TRP A 384 -18.11 6.99 -12.61
C TRP A 384 -16.71 7.56 -12.43
N SER A 385 -16.00 7.02 -11.44
CA SER A 385 -14.61 7.34 -11.13
C SER A 385 -13.88 6.10 -10.61
N LEU A 386 -12.69 5.85 -11.12
CA LEU A 386 -11.80 4.78 -10.70
C LEU A 386 -10.52 5.39 -10.13
N MET A 387 -10.18 4.97 -8.91
CA MET A 387 -8.99 5.39 -8.18
C MET A 387 -8.12 4.17 -7.88
N LEU A 388 -6.80 4.33 -8.01
CA LEU A 388 -5.81 3.30 -7.71
C LEU A 388 -4.95 3.72 -6.52
N ASN A 389 -4.62 2.79 -5.64
CA ASN A 389 -3.68 3.01 -4.55
C ASN A 389 -2.44 2.14 -4.74
N ASN A 390 -1.29 2.64 -4.32
CA ASN A 390 0.00 1.95 -4.36
C ASN A 390 0.39 1.29 -3.02
N GLY A 391 -0.54 1.19 -2.06
CA GLY A 391 -0.29 0.70 -0.70
C GLY A 391 0.44 1.72 0.20
N ALA A 392 0.70 2.93 -0.31
CA ALA A 392 1.54 3.93 0.34
C ALA A 392 0.81 5.23 0.70
N GLY A 393 -0.52 5.20 0.68
CA GLY A 393 -1.36 6.32 1.12
C GLY A 393 -1.60 7.39 0.06
N GLN A 394 -1.11 7.20 -1.18
CA GLN A 394 -1.43 8.04 -2.33
C GLN A 394 -2.42 7.32 -3.25
N TRP A 395 -3.48 8.04 -3.63
CA TRP A 395 -4.43 7.61 -4.65
C TRP A 395 -4.08 8.23 -6.00
N TYR A 396 -4.36 7.51 -7.08
CA TYR A 396 -4.20 7.96 -8.45
C TYR A 396 -5.55 7.90 -9.15
N ALA A 397 -6.02 9.04 -9.68
CA ALA A 397 -7.31 9.14 -10.34
C ALA A 397 -7.25 8.52 -11.73
N ALA A 398 -7.40 7.19 -11.77
CA ALA A 398 -7.06 6.42 -12.93
C ALA A 398 -7.89 6.76 -14.16
N LYS A 399 -9.21 6.74 -13.98
CA LYS A 399 -10.12 7.10 -15.06
C LYS A 399 -11.43 7.59 -14.48
N TRP A 400 -12.12 8.40 -15.26
CA TRP A 400 -13.39 9.00 -14.90
C TRP A 400 -14.23 9.16 -16.17
N GLY A 401 -15.54 9.10 -16.02
CA GLY A 401 -16.45 9.22 -17.16
C GLY A 401 -17.80 9.73 -16.72
N CYS A 402 -18.49 10.34 -17.67
CA CYS A 402 -19.82 10.90 -17.48
C CYS A 402 -20.58 10.77 -18.79
N SER A 403 -21.81 10.28 -18.72
CA SER A 403 -22.69 10.21 -19.90
C SER A 403 -23.17 11.61 -20.28
N HIS A 404 -23.78 11.76 -21.45
CA HIS A 404 -24.40 13.04 -21.85
C HIS A 404 -25.42 13.52 -20.80
N GLN A 405 -26.35 12.65 -20.40
CA GLN A 405 -27.32 12.96 -19.35
C GLN A 405 -26.64 13.26 -18.00
N GLY A 406 -25.62 12.47 -17.62
CA GLY A 406 -24.89 12.70 -16.38
C GLY A 406 -24.19 14.05 -16.33
N ARG A 407 -23.73 14.56 -17.49
CA ARG A 407 -23.13 15.89 -17.60
C ARG A 407 -24.17 16.99 -17.35
N ASP A 408 -25.38 16.85 -17.91
CA ASP A 408 -26.46 17.82 -17.72
C ASP A 408 -26.91 17.90 -16.26
N MET A 409 -26.84 16.77 -15.55
CA MET A 409 -27.16 16.64 -14.12
C MET A 409 -25.97 16.86 -13.19
N LEU A 410 -24.79 17.22 -13.71
CA LEU A 410 -23.54 17.39 -12.94
C LEU A 410 -23.14 16.16 -12.10
N MET A 411 -23.55 14.95 -12.51
CA MET A 411 -23.29 13.71 -11.79
C MET A 411 -21.82 13.42 -11.64
N GLY A 412 -20.97 13.84 -12.60
CA GLY A 412 -19.52 13.71 -12.51
C GLY A 412 -18.93 14.44 -11.29
N ILE A 413 -19.47 15.61 -10.94
CA ILE A 413 -19.04 16.37 -9.76
C ILE A 413 -19.46 15.65 -8.48
N ASN A 414 -20.71 15.20 -8.41
CA ASN A 414 -21.21 14.43 -7.27
C ASN A 414 -20.39 13.13 -7.09
N CYS A 415 -20.13 12.41 -8.17
CA CYS A 415 -19.31 11.20 -8.16
C CYS A 415 -17.93 11.47 -7.58
N LEU A 416 -17.24 12.52 -8.07
CA LEU A 416 -15.92 12.84 -7.58
C LEU A 416 -15.93 13.21 -6.09
N MET A 417 -16.83 14.10 -5.67
CA MET A 417 -16.90 14.51 -4.26
C MET A 417 -17.19 13.34 -3.33
N SER A 418 -18.20 12.53 -3.66
CA SER A 418 -18.53 11.33 -2.92
C SER A 418 -17.36 10.35 -2.87
N HIS A 419 -16.63 10.19 -3.98
CA HIS A 419 -15.46 9.31 -4.03
C HIS A 419 -14.31 9.85 -3.15
N LEU A 420 -14.01 11.15 -3.22
CA LEU A 420 -13.00 11.77 -2.36
C LEU A 420 -13.39 11.69 -0.87
N GLU A 421 -14.66 11.93 -0.53
CA GLU A 421 -15.19 11.79 0.84
C GLU A 421 -15.07 10.36 1.35
N MET A 422 -15.36 9.37 0.50
CA MET A 422 -15.21 7.95 0.84
C MET A 422 -13.74 7.55 1.07
N LEU A 423 -12.81 8.13 0.30
CA LEU A 423 -11.38 7.83 0.43
C LEU A 423 -10.69 8.64 1.55
N TYR A 424 -11.30 9.72 2.01
CA TYR A 424 -10.72 10.62 2.99
C TYR A 424 -10.57 9.99 4.37
N CYS A 425 -9.38 10.09 4.96
CA CYS A 425 -9.12 9.67 6.33
C CYS A 425 -8.95 10.91 7.22
N PRO A 426 -9.80 11.14 8.24
CA PRO A 426 -9.67 12.29 9.14
C PRO A 426 -8.33 12.39 9.86
N TYR A 427 -7.63 11.27 10.03
CA TYR A 427 -6.35 11.21 10.74
C TYR A 427 -5.15 11.50 9.86
N THR A 428 -5.23 11.19 8.56
CA THR A 428 -4.06 11.31 7.66
C THR A 428 -4.31 12.17 6.44
N GLY A 429 -5.53 12.67 6.27
CA GLY A 429 -5.91 13.40 5.09
C GLY A 429 -6.14 12.47 3.89
N LEU A 430 -6.01 13.06 2.71
CA LEU A 430 -6.14 12.39 1.42
C LEU A 430 -5.18 13.02 0.43
N LEU A 431 -4.35 12.20 -0.20
CA LEU A 431 -3.48 12.61 -1.31
C LEU A 431 -3.98 11.93 -2.59
N VAL A 432 -4.39 12.72 -3.58
CA VAL A 432 -4.83 12.23 -4.89
C VAL A 432 -4.01 12.87 -5.99
N ASP A 433 -3.36 12.02 -6.76
CA ASP A 433 -2.71 12.34 -8.01
C ASP A 433 -3.72 12.29 -9.15
N LEU A 434 -4.06 13.46 -9.69
CA LEU A 434 -5.00 13.57 -10.79
C LEU A 434 -4.25 13.33 -12.10
N TRP A 435 -3.77 12.09 -12.25
CA TRP A 435 -2.69 11.69 -13.16
C TRP A 435 -2.87 12.00 -14.66
N GLY A 436 -4.07 12.45 -15.03
CA GLY A 436 -4.48 12.77 -16.38
C GLY A 436 -3.90 14.11 -16.82
N ARG A 437 -3.88 14.30 -18.14
CA ARG A 437 -3.34 15.50 -18.78
C ARG A 437 -4.45 16.52 -19.02
N GLU A 438 -4.10 17.81 -18.87
CA GLU A 438 -4.86 18.97 -19.39
C GLU A 438 -6.36 18.93 -19.10
N ASN A 439 -6.71 18.84 -17.81
CA ASN A 439 -8.10 18.94 -17.40
C ASN A 439 -8.34 20.15 -16.51
N GLU A 440 -8.95 21.19 -17.08
CA GLU A 440 -9.23 22.46 -16.40
C GLU A 440 -10.00 22.28 -15.08
N PHE A 441 -10.83 21.24 -14.98
CA PHE A 441 -11.55 20.94 -13.74
C PHE A 441 -10.62 20.36 -12.67
N TYR A 442 -9.67 19.49 -13.04
CA TYR A 442 -8.66 18.98 -12.10
C TYR A 442 -7.69 20.07 -11.65
N ASP A 443 -7.29 20.97 -12.54
CA ASP A 443 -6.45 22.12 -12.18
C ASP A 443 -7.14 23.03 -11.16
N GLN A 444 -8.48 23.14 -11.20
CA GLN A 444 -9.24 23.89 -10.20
C GLN A 444 -9.27 23.21 -8.83
N LEU A 445 -9.07 21.89 -8.74
CA LEU A 445 -9.04 21.16 -7.48
C LEU A 445 -7.65 21.14 -6.85
N ALA A 446 -6.62 21.28 -7.69
CA ALA A 446 -5.25 21.07 -7.31
C ALA A 446 -4.74 22.15 -6.35
N ASN A 447 -3.94 21.72 -5.39
CA ASN A 447 -3.16 22.59 -4.51
C ASN A 447 -1.66 22.27 -4.56
N GLU A 448 -1.28 21.21 -5.26
CA GLU A 448 0.09 20.81 -5.57
C GLU A 448 0.16 20.32 -7.02
N TYR A 449 1.38 20.21 -7.56
CA TYR A 449 1.61 19.76 -8.93
C TYR A 449 2.87 18.89 -9.02
N ILE A 450 2.81 17.85 -9.87
CA ILE A 450 3.95 16.99 -10.20
C ILE A 450 4.27 17.18 -11.68
N GLU A 451 5.51 17.57 -11.97
CA GLU A 451 5.99 17.66 -13.34
C GLU A 451 6.14 16.28 -13.98
N ARG A 452 5.50 16.08 -15.12
CA ARG A 452 5.49 14.84 -15.88
C ARG A 452 5.88 15.04 -17.31
N LEU A 453 6.46 14.00 -17.89
CA LEU A 453 6.86 13.99 -19.28
C LEU A 453 6.66 12.64 -19.97
N HIS A 454 6.79 12.69 -21.28
CA HIS A 454 6.96 11.53 -22.13
C HIS A 454 8.35 11.54 -22.72
N LEU A 455 9.07 10.43 -22.58
CA LEU A 455 10.44 10.28 -23.04
C LEU A 455 10.48 9.26 -24.18
N ARG A 456 11.00 9.67 -25.34
CA ARG A 456 11.30 8.76 -26.45
C ARG A 456 12.81 8.57 -26.52
N ILE A 457 13.26 7.32 -26.55
CA ILE A 457 14.66 6.98 -26.77
C ILE A 457 14.75 6.20 -28.08
N THR A 458 15.66 6.61 -28.96
CA THR A 458 15.88 6.00 -30.28
C THR A 458 17.34 5.63 -30.50
N PRO A 459 17.62 4.66 -31.40
CA PRO A 459 18.98 4.29 -31.80
C PRO A 459 19.86 5.48 -32.21
#